data_AF-A0A6J3DAF1-F1
#
_entry.id   AF-A0A6J3DAF1-F1
#
_cell.length_a   1.000
_cell.length_b   1.000
_cell.length_c   1.000
_cell.angle_alpha   90.00
_cell.angle_beta   90.00
_cell.angle_gamma   90.00
#
_symmetry.space_group_name_H-M   'P 1'
#
loop_
_entity.id
_entity.type
_entity.pdbx_description
1 polymer ?
#
loop_
_entity_poly.entity_id
_entity_poly.type
_entity_poly.pdbx_seq_one_letter_code
_entity_poly.pdbx_strand_id
1 'polypeptide(L)'
;MAPLPRRFLCFVLAHHFIAATACHEAEYGRQIRERCLRPFRLSMEGIGQRLWCDWDETMGTYGELTNCTAAVAENLTCYWPNRLVDEFFVAVHSHYFRNCSPSGRALHDPPNGVLCPFILVPVLVTLLMTALVVWRSKRSEGIV
;
A
#
# COMPACT_ATOMS: atom_id res chain seq x y z
N MET A 1 18.13 -23.89 53.53
CA MET A 1 17.77 -23.01 52.39
C MET A 1 18.36 -23.64 51.14
N ALA A 2 17.53 -24.28 50.31
CA ALA A 2 18.01 -24.92 49.09
C ALA A 2 18.46 -23.84 48.09
N PRO A 3 19.66 -23.93 47.49
CA PRO A 3 20.10 -22.97 46.50
C PRO A 3 19.15 -23.04 45.30
N LEU A 4 18.62 -21.88 44.88
CA LEU A 4 17.78 -21.79 43.70
C LEU A 4 18.52 -22.45 42.52
N PRO A 5 17.92 -23.42 41.81
CA PRO A 5 18.62 -24.12 40.74
C PRO A 5 19.04 -23.10 39.68
N ARG A 6 20.32 -23.09 39.33
CA ARG A 6 20.96 -22.15 38.39
C ARG A 6 20.16 -21.95 37.08
N ARG A 7 19.45 -22.99 36.62
CA ARG A 7 18.53 -22.94 35.48
C ARG A 7 17.33 -22.00 35.71
N PHE A 8 16.73 -22.03 36.89
CA PHE A 8 15.61 -21.17 37.27
C PHE A 8 16.03 -19.70 37.32
N LEU A 9 17.23 -19.42 37.83
CA LEU A 9 17.81 -18.07 37.79
C LEU A 9 18.00 -17.59 36.33
N CYS A 10 18.49 -18.44 35.43
CA CYS A 10 18.63 -18.10 34.00
C CYS A 10 17.27 -17.82 33.34
N PHE A 11 16.23 -18.60 33.64
CA PHE A 11 14.88 -18.34 33.10
C PHE A 11 14.32 -17.02 33.61
N VAL A 12 14.43 -16.73 34.91
CA VAL A 12 13.95 -15.47 35.49
C VAL A 12 14.69 -14.28 34.89
N LEU A 13 16.03 -14.37 34.75
CA LEU A 13 16.82 -13.33 34.10
C LEU A 13 16.39 -13.14 32.64
N ALA A 14 16.29 -14.22 31.86
CA ALA A 14 15.84 -14.13 30.46
C ALA A 14 14.43 -13.52 30.33
N HIS A 15 13.50 -13.90 31.21
CA HIS A 15 12.15 -13.36 31.22
C HIS A 15 12.12 -11.89 31.60
N HIS A 16 12.98 -11.47 32.54
CA HIS A 16 13.11 -10.06 32.93
C HIS A 16 13.74 -9.23 31.81
N PHE A 17 14.74 -9.77 31.11
CA PHE A 17 15.34 -9.14 29.94
C PHE A 17 14.32 -9.00 28.81
N ILE A 18 13.58 -10.06 28.47
CA ILE A 18 12.53 -10.02 27.43
C ILE A 18 11.42 -9.02 27.82
N ALA A 19 10.99 -9.00 29.07
CA ALA A 19 9.97 -8.04 29.52
C ALA A 19 10.47 -6.59 29.53
N ALA A 20 11.77 -6.36 29.78
CA ALA A 20 12.38 -5.03 29.76
C ALA A 20 12.72 -4.53 28.35
N THR A 21 12.93 -5.43 27.38
CA THR A 21 13.21 -5.08 25.98
C THR A 21 12.00 -5.21 25.06
N ALA A 22 10.88 -5.76 25.54
CA ALA A 22 9.66 -5.85 24.76
C ALA A 22 8.99 -4.48 24.64
N CYS A 23 8.53 -4.17 23.42
CA CYS A 23 7.63 -3.07 23.16
C CYS A 23 6.40 -3.16 24.05
N HIS A 24 6.06 -2.09 24.76
CA HIS A 24 4.83 -2.03 25.55
C HIS A 24 3.64 -1.77 24.62
N GLU A 25 3.11 -2.83 24.01
CA GLU A 25 2.08 -2.76 22.96
C GLU A 25 0.85 -1.92 23.36
N ALA A 26 0.41 -2.01 24.61
CA ALA A 26 -0.72 -1.23 25.11
C ALA A 26 -0.45 0.29 25.06
N GLU A 27 0.77 0.72 25.39
CA GLU A 27 1.18 2.12 25.33
C GLU A 27 1.36 2.56 23.89
N TYR A 28 1.94 1.72 23.03
CA TYR A 28 2.05 1.98 21.60
C TYR A 28 0.65 2.19 20.97
N GLY A 29 -0.28 1.28 21.23
CA GLY A 29 -1.67 1.36 20.76
C GLY A 29 -2.43 2.59 21.26
N ARG A 30 -2.17 3.02 22.50
CA ARG A 30 -2.73 4.26 23.04
C ARG A 30 -2.18 5.48 22.31
N GLN A 31 -0.87 5.56 22.13
CA GLN A 31 -0.24 6.72 21.50
C GLN A 31 -0.62 6.87 20.03
N ILE A 32 -0.69 5.78 19.25
CA ILE A 32 -1.15 5.87 17.86
C ILE A 32 -2.61 6.36 17.77
N ARG A 33 -3.47 5.96 18.72
CA ARG A 33 -4.88 6.38 18.72
C ARG A 33 -5.04 7.85 19.10
N GLU A 34 -4.32 8.31 20.11
CA GLU A 34 -4.42 9.69 20.60
C GLU A 34 -3.69 10.69 19.70
N ARG A 35 -2.49 10.34 19.22
CA ARG A 35 -1.61 11.26 18.48
C ARG A 35 -1.72 11.17 16.97
N CYS A 36 -1.95 9.97 16.42
CA CYS A 36 -1.96 9.76 14.97
C CYS A 36 -3.39 9.68 14.40
N LEU A 37 -4.26 8.89 15.01
CA LEU A 37 -5.64 8.70 14.51
C LEU A 37 -6.50 9.96 14.67
N ARG A 38 -6.32 10.73 15.75
CA ARG A 38 -7.13 11.94 15.99
C ARG A 38 -6.93 13.00 14.89
N PRO A 39 -5.69 13.41 14.52
CA PRO A 39 -5.48 14.30 13.37
C PRO A 39 -6.00 13.72 12.06
N PHE A 40 -5.72 12.43 11.79
CA PHE A 40 -6.22 11.76 10.58
C PHE A 40 -7.74 11.84 10.46
N ARG A 41 -8.48 11.60 11.55
CA ARG A 41 -9.94 11.72 11.56
C ARG A 41 -10.41 13.12 11.18
N LEU A 42 -9.78 14.17 11.71
CA LEU A 42 -10.12 15.56 11.38
C LEU A 42 -9.84 15.86 9.91
N SER A 43 -8.72 15.39 9.38
CA SER A 43 -8.39 15.52 7.95
C SER A 43 -9.41 14.79 7.07
N MET A 44 -9.78 13.56 7.42
CA MET A 44 -10.78 12.78 6.68
C MET A 44 -12.19 13.37 6.76
N GLU A 45 -12.56 14.00 7.88
CA GLU A 45 -13.80 14.78 8.02
C GLU A 45 -13.76 16.02 7.12
N GLY A 46 -12.60 16.70 7.01
CA GLY A 46 -12.39 17.84 6.13
C GLY A 46 -12.44 17.51 4.63
N ILE A 47 -11.84 16.38 4.22
CA ILE A 47 -11.91 15.85 2.84
C ILE A 47 -13.37 15.48 2.48
N GLY A 48 -14.09 14.91 3.45
CA GLY A 48 -15.48 14.52 3.30
C GLY A 48 -15.66 13.16 2.61
N GLN A 49 -16.72 12.46 3.01
CA GLN A 49 -16.94 11.05 2.66
C GLN A 49 -16.99 10.73 1.16
N ARG A 50 -17.40 11.70 0.33
CA ARG A 50 -17.48 11.53 -1.12
C ARG A 50 -16.11 11.34 -1.78
N LEU A 51 -15.06 11.90 -1.18
CA LEU A 51 -13.69 11.88 -1.70
C LEU A 51 -12.81 10.83 -1.01
N TRP A 52 -13.33 10.05 -0.06
CA TRP A 52 -12.54 9.02 0.63
C TRP A 52 -11.96 7.95 -0.30
N CYS A 53 -12.59 7.68 -1.45
CA CYS A 53 -12.07 6.71 -2.42
C CYS A 53 -11.16 7.33 -3.48
N ASP A 54 -11.02 8.65 -3.50
CA ASP A 54 -10.06 9.35 -4.32
C ASP A 54 -8.69 9.30 -3.63
N TRP A 55 -7.73 8.65 -4.29
CA TRP A 55 -6.41 8.47 -3.71
C TRP A 55 -5.63 9.78 -3.71
N ASP A 56 -5.80 10.65 -4.69
CA ASP A 56 -5.04 11.89 -4.77
C ASP A 56 -5.43 12.84 -3.61
N GLU A 57 -6.68 12.79 -3.17
CA GLU A 57 -7.18 13.54 -2.01
C GLU A 57 -6.73 12.94 -0.67
N THR A 58 -6.59 11.62 -0.57
CA THR A 58 -6.36 10.92 0.72
C THR A 58 -4.91 10.47 0.94
N MET A 59 -4.09 10.39 -0.10
CA MET A 59 -2.70 9.93 -0.05
C MET A 59 -1.86 10.72 0.95
N GLY A 60 -2.02 12.05 0.98
CA GLY A 60 -1.29 12.93 1.90
C GLY A 60 -1.58 12.59 3.37
N THR A 61 -2.85 12.60 3.76
CA THR A 61 -3.23 12.32 5.16
C THR A 61 -2.98 10.87 5.58
N TYR A 62 -3.13 9.90 4.66
CA TYR A 62 -2.77 8.51 4.92
C TYR A 62 -1.25 8.34 5.10
N GLY A 63 -0.45 9.06 4.33
CA GLY A 63 1.00 9.12 4.47
C GLY A 63 1.43 9.70 5.83
N GLU A 64 0.80 10.80 6.27
CA GLU A 64 1.02 11.37 7.60
C GLU A 64 0.65 10.39 8.72
N LEU A 65 -0.48 9.69 8.59
CA LEU A 65 -0.88 8.67 9.55
C LEU A 65 0.17 7.55 9.65
N THR A 66 0.63 7.05 8.49
CA THR A 66 1.66 6.01 8.39
C THR A 66 2.96 6.46 9.06
N ASN A 67 3.46 7.64 8.70
CA ASN A 67 4.68 8.20 9.26
C ASN A 67 4.56 8.44 10.77
N CYS A 68 3.42 8.94 11.24
CA CYS A 68 3.17 9.11 12.67
C CYS A 68 3.24 7.77 13.42
N THR A 69 2.62 6.70 12.91
CA THR A 69 2.68 5.38 13.57
C THR A 69 4.09 4.81 13.61
N ALA A 70 4.90 5.07 12.58
CA ALA A 70 6.31 4.68 12.52
C ALA A 70 7.16 5.48 13.52
N ALA A 71 6.99 6.80 13.59
CA ALA A 71 7.70 7.66 14.53
C ALA A 71 7.37 7.33 16.00
N VAL A 72 6.09 7.01 16.30
CA VAL A 72 5.69 6.57 17.64
C VAL A 72 6.32 5.22 17.98
N ALA A 73 6.41 4.30 17.01
CA ALA A 73 7.08 3.01 17.22
C ALA A 73 8.57 3.21 17.51
N GLU A 74 9.26 4.03 16.73
CA GLU A 74 10.67 4.37 16.93
C GLU A 74 10.91 4.99 18.32
N ASN A 75 10.06 5.93 18.74
CA ASN A 75 10.17 6.58 20.04
C ASN A 75 9.93 5.63 21.24
N LEU A 76 9.13 4.58 21.04
CA LEU A 76 8.91 3.52 22.04
C LEU A 76 9.84 2.31 21.84
N THR A 77 10.84 2.41 20.95
CA THR A 77 11.78 1.33 20.59
C THR A 77 11.08 0.05 20.14
N CYS A 78 9.93 0.21 19.48
CA CYS A 78 9.13 -0.86 18.90
C CYS A 78 9.49 -1.08 17.43
N TYR A 79 9.44 -2.33 16.97
CA TYR A 79 9.60 -2.63 15.55
C TYR A 79 8.37 -2.16 14.76
N TRP A 80 8.59 -1.61 13.57
CA TRP A 80 7.53 -1.21 12.64
C TRP A 80 7.82 -1.81 11.25
N PRO A 81 6.85 -2.46 10.58
CA PRO A 81 5.50 -2.75 11.04
C PRO A 81 5.44 -3.93 12.04
N ASN A 82 4.35 -4.03 12.79
CA ASN A 82 4.05 -5.09 13.76
C ASN A 82 2.55 -5.43 13.76
N ARG A 83 2.18 -6.52 14.45
CA ARG A 83 0.78 -6.99 14.48
C ARG A 83 -0.22 -5.92 14.95
N LEU A 84 0.17 -5.09 15.92
CA LEU A 84 -0.72 -4.06 16.46
C LEU A 84 -1.02 -2.98 15.40
N VAL A 85 -0.02 -2.54 14.65
CA VAL A 85 -0.22 -1.54 13.60
C VAL A 85 -0.97 -2.13 12.39
N ASP A 86 -0.83 -3.43 12.11
CA ASP A 86 -1.65 -4.13 11.11
C ASP A 86 -3.14 -4.12 11.50
N GLU A 87 -3.48 -4.53 12.73
CA GLU A 87 -4.85 -4.50 13.25
C GLU A 87 -5.42 -3.06 13.24
N PHE A 88 -4.58 -2.08 13.57
CA PHE A 88 -4.93 -0.66 13.49
C PHE A 88 -5.28 -0.21 12.07
N PHE A 89 -4.44 -0.49 11.07
CA PHE A 89 -4.70 -0.08 9.69
C PHE A 89 -5.88 -0.84 9.09
N VAL A 90 -6.08 -2.12 9.42
CA VAL A 90 -7.28 -2.85 9.02
C VAL A 90 -8.56 -2.16 9.54
N ALA A 91 -8.55 -1.67 10.78
CA ALA A 91 -9.68 -0.92 11.33
C ALA A 91 -9.89 0.42 10.61
N VAL A 92 -8.82 1.14 10.28
CA VAL A 92 -8.88 2.39 9.48
C VAL A 92 -9.47 2.11 8.09
N HIS A 93 -8.96 1.09 7.38
CA HIS A 93 -9.47 0.69 6.07
C HIS A 93 -10.94 0.26 6.12
N SER A 94 -11.32 -0.52 7.13
CA SER A 94 -12.72 -0.94 7.32
C SER A 94 -13.67 0.22 7.62
N HIS A 95 -13.19 1.34 8.15
CA HIS A 95 -14.02 2.49 8.47
C HIS A 95 -14.11 3.48 7.30
N TYR A 96 -12.97 3.89 6.75
CA TYR A 96 -12.90 4.96 5.75
C TYR A 96 -12.90 4.44 4.31
N PHE A 97 -12.30 3.28 4.05
CA PHE A 97 -12.01 2.80 2.70
C PHE A 97 -12.78 1.53 2.29
N ARG A 98 -13.75 1.09 3.10
CA ARG A 98 -14.48 -0.18 2.92
C ARG A 98 -15.15 -0.35 1.54
N ASN A 99 -15.63 0.74 0.96
CA ASN A 99 -16.36 0.74 -0.32
C ASN A 99 -15.47 1.13 -1.51
N CYS A 100 -14.16 1.30 -1.29
CA CYS A 100 -13.26 1.73 -2.34
C CYS A 100 -12.75 0.53 -3.14
N SER A 101 -12.62 0.67 -4.46
CA SER A 101 -12.03 -0.36 -5.32
C SER A 101 -10.59 -0.65 -4.85
N PRO A 102 -10.17 -1.92 -4.67
CA PRO A 102 -8.79 -2.27 -4.31
C PRO A 102 -7.81 -2.04 -5.47
N SER A 103 -8.31 -2.09 -6.70
CA SER A 103 -7.56 -1.92 -7.96
C SER A 103 -7.74 -0.52 -8.55
N GLY A 104 -6.81 -0.12 -9.43
CA GLY A 104 -6.88 1.13 -10.19
C GLY A 104 -6.02 2.28 -9.66
N ARG A 105 -5.31 2.08 -8.54
CA ARG A 105 -4.38 3.09 -7.96
C ARG A 105 -2.92 2.86 -8.35
N ALA A 106 -2.51 1.60 -8.48
CA ALA A 106 -1.16 1.25 -8.89
C ALA A 106 -1.04 1.38 -10.41
N LEU A 107 0.06 1.98 -10.87
CA LEU A 107 0.40 2.00 -12.29
C LEU A 107 0.56 0.54 -12.76
N HIS A 108 -0.29 0.12 -13.68
CA HIS A 108 -0.30 -1.22 -14.25
C HIS A 108 -0.69 -1.14 -15.71
N ASP A 109 -0.18 -2.07 -16.53
CA ASP A 109 -0.61 -2.20 -17.91
C ASP A 109 -2.13 -2.42 -18.00
N PRO A 110 -2.79 -1.87 -19.04
CA PRO A 110 -4.21 -2.09 -19.25
C PRO A 110 -4.47 -3.59 -19.53
N PRO A 111 -5.69 -4.08 -19.26
CA PRO A 111 -6.04 -5.46 -19.53
C PRO A 111 -5.81 -5.81 -21.01
N ASN A 112 -5.38 -7.05 -21.29
CA ASN A 112 -5.06 -7.52 -22.65
C ASN A 112 -6.19 -7.27 -23.66
N GLY A 113 -7.45 -7.30 -23.24
CA GLY A 113 -8.60 -6.99 -24.09
C GLY A 113 -8.59 -5.57 -24.66
N VAL A 114 -7.91 -4.62 -24.00
CA VAL A 114 -7.71 -3.24 -24.47
C VAL A 114 -6.33 -3.09 -25.11
N LEU A 115 -5.29 -3.66 -24.49
CA LEU A 115 -3.91 -3.53 -24.96
C LEU A 115 -3.70 -4.19 -26.34
N CYS A 116 -4.20 -5.40 -26.54
CA CYS A 116 -3.96 -6.17 -27.77
C CYS A 116 -4.54 -5.48 -29.02
N PRO A 117 -5.78 -4.97 -29.03
CA PRO A 117 -6.28 -4.18 -30.15
C PRO A 117 -5.42 -2.96 -30.48
N PHE A 118 -4.94 -2.22 -29.47
CA PHE A 118 -4.06 -1.06 -29.69
C PHE A 118 -2.73 -1.42 -30.35
N ILE A 119 -2.23 -2.64 -30.14
CA ILE A 119 -1.01 -3.12 -30.79
C ILE A 119 -1.31 -3.68 -32.18
N LEU A 120 -2.34 -4.52 -32.30
CA LEU A 120 -2.64 -5.25 -33.54
C LEU A 120 -3.18 -4.33 -34.64
N VAL A 121 -4.04 -3.36 -34.33
CA VAL A 121 -4.66 -2.50 -35.34
C VAL A 121 -3.61 -1.69 -36.12
N PRO A 122 -2.66 -0.96 -35.49
CA PRO A 122 -1.61 -0.25 -36.22
C PRO A 122 -0.71 -1.18 -37.04
N VAL A 123 -0.37 -2.37 -36.53
CA VAL A 123 0.41 -3.36 -37.28
C VAL A 123 -0.35 -3.82 -38.52
N LEU A 124 -1.63 -4.15 -38.41
CA LEU A 124 -2.44 -4.55 -39.56
C LEU A 124 -2.61 -3.42 -40.57
N VAL A 125 -2.79 -2.17 -40.11
CA VAL A 125 -2.88 -0.99 -40.99
C VAL A 125 -1.57 -0.78 -41.75
N THR A 126 -0.42 -0.86 -41.08
CA THR A 126 0.89 -0.71 -41.76
C THR A 126 1.13 -1.83 -42.78
N LEU A 127 0.77 -3.08 -42.46
CA LEU A 127 0.85 -4.20 -43.39
C LEU A 127 -0.09 -4.01 -44.60
N LEU A 128 -1.31 -3.51 -44.37
CA LEU A 128 -2.26 -3.23 -45.44
C LEU A 128 -1.76 -2.10 -46.35
N MET A 129 -1.29 -0.99 -45.78
CA MET A 129 -0.78 0.15 -46.54
C MET A 129 0.46 -0.22 -47.36
N THR A 130 1.39 -0.99 -46.80
CA THR A 130 2.57 -1.46 -47.54
C THR A 130 2.15 -2.39 -48.68
N ALA A 131 1.22 -3.31 -48.46
CA ALA A 131 0.67 -4.17 -49.53
C ALA A 131 -0.02 -3.35 -50.64
N LEU A 132 -0.81 -2.33 -50.28
CA LEU A 132 -1.45 -1.42 -51.23
C LEU A 132 -0.43 -0.64 -52.05
N VAL A 133 0.62 -0.12 -51.42
CA VAL A 133 1.71 0.61 -52.11
C VAL A 133 2.43 -0.30 -53.09
N VAL A 134 2.82 -1.51 -52.65
CA VAL A 134 3.49 -2.51 -53.52
C VAL A 134 2.60 -2.88 -54.70
N TRP A 135 1.30 -3.10 -54.45
CA TRP A 135 0.35 -3.44 -55.50
C TRP A 135 0.17 -2.32 -56.52
N ARG A 136 0.02 -1.06 -56.06
CA ARG A 136 -0.09 0.11 -56.95
C ARG A 136 1.18 0.32 -57.77
N SER A 137 2.35 0.20 -57.16
CA SER A 137 3.64 0.35 -57.83
C SER A 137 3.84 -0.70 -58.92
N LYS A 138 3.57 -1.99 -58.65
CA LYS A 138 3.66 -3.04 -59.67
C LYS A 138 2.65 -2.85 -60.81
N ARG A 139 1.43 -2.39 -60.52
CA ARG A 139 0.43 -2.12 -61.57
C ARG A 139 0.84 -0.94 -62.46
N SER A 140 1.44 0.10 -61.91
CA SER A 140 1.93 1.23 -62.73
C SER A 140 3.10 0.85 -63.62
N GLU A 141 3.98 -0.07 -63.19
CA GLU A 141 5.10 -0.53 -64.03
C GLU A 141 4.66 -1.51 -65.13
N GLY A 142 3.57 -2.26 -64.93
CA GLY A 142 2.99 -3.17 -65.94
C GLY A 142 2.08 -2.50 -66.98
N ILE A 143 1.93 -1.18 -66.94
CA ILE A 143 1.23 -0.36 -67.95
C ILE A 143 2.32 0.42 -68.72
N VAL A 144 3.06 -0.29 -69.56
CA VAL A 144 3.89 0.20 -70.68
C VAL A 144 3.73 -0.79 -71.83
#